data_AF-A0A2E4YAE0-F1
#
_entry.id   AF-A0A2E4YAE0-F1
#
_cell.length_a   1.000
_cell.length_b   1.000
_cell.length_c   1.000
_cell.angle_alpha   90.00
_cell.angle_beta   90.00
_cell.angle_gamma   90.00
#
_symmetry.space_group_name_H-M   'P 1'
#
loop_
_entity.id
_entity.type
_entity.pdbx_description
1 polymer ?
#
loop_
_entity_poly.entity_id
_entity_poly.type
_entity_poly.pdbx_seq_one_letter_code
_entity_poly.pdbx_strand_id
1 'polypeptide(L)'
;MPSTEYTLRQRIALVLEASVTAEALVAMPDAEIHHTFLVDQGISPTLLRAAKITPLQLKAHGTRTVTDLSLLGFNAMHLLDEEWCEDAISAYGAPALLDEFLSTSNDAVVLAGSEAVDKLGINLGLLLLLCGNQPGAAREVLAHYQHARRVPPETLLETGLRAPDLAALGLSKARLRQDTLATDAQLSLFGF
;
A
#
# COMPACT_ATOMS: atom_id res chain seq x y z
N MET A 1 -4.11 11.48 24.47
CA MET A 1 -3.24 10.85 23.45
C MET A 1 -3.10 9.39 23.84
N PRO A 2 -3.18 8.44 22.89
CA PRO A 2 -2.93 7.03 23.20
C PRO A 2 -1.53 6.87 23.79
N SER A 3 -1.37 5.93 24.72
CA SER A 3 -0.06 5.62 25.29
C SER A 3 0.87 5.12 24.18
N THR A 4 2.07 5.67 24.10
CA THR A 4 3.10 5.20 23.17
C THR A 4 3.85 4.00 23.72
N GLU A 5 3.74 3.71 25.01
CA GLU A 5 4.41 2.59 25.67
C GLU A 5 3.76 1.24 25.33
N TYR A 6 4.55 0.17 25.34
CA TYR A 6 4.06 -1.18 25.13
C TYR A 6 3.38 -1.75 26.38
N THR A 7 2.16 -2.24 26.19
CA THR A 7 1.43 -2.96 27.23
C THR A 7 2.08 -4.31 27.54
N LEU A 8 1.83 -4.84 28.74
CA LEU A 8 2.26 -6.19 29.12
C LEU A 8 1.80 -7.25 28.11
N ARG A 9 0.58 -7.10 27.56
CA ARG A 9 0.03 -8.02 26.56
C ARG A 9 0.79 -7.95 25.24
N GLN A 10 1.13 -6.75 24.76
CA GLN A 10 1.92 -6.53 23.56
C GLN A 10 3.30 -7.18 23.71
N ARG A 11 3.96 -6.94 24.84
CA ARG A 11 5.25 -7.56 25.18
C ARG A 11 5.15 -9.08 25.15
N ILE A 12 4.23 -9.68 25.91
CA ILE A 12 4.08 -11.14 25.93
C ILE A 12 3.84 -11.72 24.53
N ALA A 13 3.11 -11.02 23.65
CA ALA A 13 2.89 -11.48 22.28
C ALA A 13 4.19 -11.58 21.48
N LEU A 14 5.16 -10.67 21.66
CA LEU A 14 6.44 -10.69 20.94
C LEU A 14 7.28 -11.95 21.23
N VAL A 15 7.07 -12.61 22.38
CA VAL A 15 7.76 -13.85 22.76
C VAL A 15 7.53 -14.98 21.75
N LEU A 16 6.44 -14.93 20.97
CA LEU A 16 6.14 -15.96 19.98
C LEU A 16 7.20 -16.06 18.86
N GLU A 17 7.84 -14.94 18.52
CA GLU A 17 8.86 -14.88 17.48
C GLU A 17 10.23 -14.43 18.02
N ALA A 18 10.27 -13.78 19.18
CA ALA A 18 11.52 -13.40 19.82
C ALA A 18 12.27 -14.61 20.37
N SER A 19 13.60 -14.56 20.29
CA SER A 19 14.49 -15.58 20.87
C SER A 19 14.70 -15.43 22.38
N VAL A 20 14.18 -14.36 22.98
CA VAL A 20 14.29 -14.07 24.42
C VAL A 20 13.12 -14.67 25.21
N THR A 21 13.34 -14.97 26.48
CA THR A 21 12.28 -15.51 27.34
C THR A 21 11.20 -14.47 27.67
N ALA A 22 10.02 -14.95 28.05
CA ALA A 22 8.92 -14.08 28.44
C ALA A 22 9.28 -13.17 29.63
N GLU A 23 9.98 -13.70 30.63
CA GLU A 23 10.41 -12.96 31.82
C GLU A 23 11.38 -11.84 31.44
N ALA A 24 12.33 -12.14 30.55
CA ALA A 24 13.31 -11.16 30.06
C ALA A 24 12.62 -10.02 29.32
N LEU A 25 11.67 -10.34 28.43
CA LEU A 25 10.98 -9.35 27.62
C LEU A 25 9.95 -8.52 28.42
N VAL A 26 9.35 -9.10 29.46
CA VAL A 26 8.48 -8.36 30.40
C VAL A 26 9.31 -7.40 31.26
N ALA A 27 10.50 -7.80 31.70
CA ALA A 27 11.39 -6.96 32.50
C ALA A 27 12.16 -5.92 31.67
N MET A 28 12.23 -6.10 30.34
CA MET A 28 12.96 -5.23 29.42
C MET A 28 12.39 -3.80 29.44
N PRO A 29 13.21 -2.75 29.54
CA PRO A 29 12.76 -1.38 29.36
C PRO A 29 12.12 -1.17 27.98
N ASP A 30 11.07 -0.36 27.91
CA ASP A 30 10.36 -0.05 26.65
C ASP A 30 11.31 0.53 25.58
N ALA A 31 12.30 1.31 26.02
CA ALA A 31 13.33 1.90 25.17
C ALA A 31 14.28 0.86 24.55
N GLU A 32 14.37 -0.36 25.11
CA GLU A 32 15.20 -1.45 24.58
C GLU A 32 14.45 -2.30 23.53
N ILE A 33 13.10 -2.27 23.54
CA ILE A 33 12.28 -2.85 22.48
C ILE A 33 12.17 -1.83 21.34
N HIS A 34 13.30 -1.54 20.69
CA HIS A 34 13.41 -0.57 19.62
C HIS A 34 13.49 -1.23 18.23
N HIS A 35 13.47 -0.42 17.17
CA HIS A 35 13.52 -0.88 15.78
C HIS A 35 14.57 -1.99 15.52
N THR A 36 15.84 -1.77 15.87
CA THR A 36 16.89 -2.78 15.69
C THR A 36 16.60 -4.09 16.43
N PHE A 37 16.06 -4.03 17.65
CA PHE A 37 15.66 -5.25 18.36
C PHE A 37 14.60 -6.03 17.58
N LEU A 38 13.56 -5.35 17.06
CA LEU A 38 12.51 -5.99 16.28
C LEU A 38 13.05 -6.64 15.01
N VAL A 39 13.99 -5.99 14.32
CA VAL A 39 14.67 -6.53 13.13
C VAL A 39 15.56 -7.71 13.49
N ASP A 40 16.41 -7.59 14.51
CA ASP A 40 17.37 -8.63 14.93
C ASP A 40 16.66 -9.89 15.42
N GLN A 41 15.51 -9.72 16.07
CA GLN A 41 14.65 -10.82 16.50
C GLN A 41 13.77 -11.38 15.37
N GLY A 42 13.76 -10.77 14.19
CA GLY A 42 12.95 -11.21 13.06
C GLY A 42 11.45 -11.12 13.30
N ILE A 43 11.00 -10.15 14.09
CA ILE A 43 9.58 -9.97 14.44
C ILE A 43 8.81 -9.56 13.18
N SER A 44 7.79 -10.35 12.85
CA SER A 44 7.00 -10.18 11.63
C SER A 44 5.95 -9.06 11.76
N PRO A 45 5.57 -8.41 10.64
CA PRO A 45 4.47 -7.47 10.61
C PRO A 45 3.15 -8.08 11.09
N THR A 46 2.94 -9.37 10.78
CA THR A 46 1.76 -10.12 11.19
C THR A 46 1.67 -10.22 12.71
N LEU A 47 2.77 -10.52 13.39
CA LEU A 47 2.80 -10.56 14.85
C LEU A 47 2.61 -9.18 15.46
N LEU A 48 3.28 -8.14 14.94
CA LEU A 48 3.12 -6.76 15.42
C LEU A 48 1.65 -6.31 15.34
N ARG A 49 0.98 -6.60 14.21
CA ARG A 49 -0.44 -6.32 14.04
C ARG A 49 -1.32 -7.16 14.96
N ALA A 50 -1.06 -8.46 15.10
CA ALA A 50 -1.81 -9.33 16.00
C ALA A 50 -1.67 -8.91 17.48
N ALA A 51 -0.50 -8.39 17.85
CA ALA A 51 -0.23 -7.80 19.16
C ALA A 51 -0.91 -6.44 19.35
N LYS A 52 -1.49 -5.84 18.30
CA LYS A 52 -2.04 -4.48 18.25
C LYS A 52 -0.99 -3.41 18.54
N ILE A 53 0.25 -3.61 18.12
CA ILE A 53 1.31 -2.60 18.20
C ILE A 53 1.12 -1.64 17.04
N THR A 54 0.78 -0.38 17.30
CA THR A 54 0.41 0.57 16.23
C THR A 54 1.62 1.20 15.54
N PRO A 55 1.47 1.75 14.31
CA PRO A 55 2.48 2.55 13.64
C PRO A 55 3.04 3.70 14.49
N LEU A 56 2.18 4.35 15.30
CA LEU A 56 2.56 5.42 16.21
C LEU A 56 3.47 4.91 17.35
N GLN A 57 3.17 3.74 17.90
CA GLN A 57 4.04 3.09 18.88
C GLN A 57 5.37 2.72 18.22
N LEU A 58 5.37 2.06 17.06
CA LEU A 58 6.61 1.73 16.35
C LEU A 58 7.50 2.97 16.10
N LYS A 59 6.88 4.11 15.74
CA LYS A 59 7.60 5.37 15.57
C LYS A 59 8.22 5.90 16.85
N ALA A 60 7.48 5.84 17.96
CA ALA A 60 8.00 6.21 19.28
C ALA A 60 9.19 5.33 19.71
N HIS A 61 9.21 4.07 19.27
CA HIS A 61 10.25 3.07 19.56
C HIS A 61 11.32 2.96 18.45
N GLY A 62 11.43 3.95 17.57
CA GLY A 62 12.60 4.12 16.70
C GLY A 62 12.43 3.69 15.24
N THR A 63 11.27 3.19 14.83
CA THR A 63 10.92 3.01 13.40
C THR A 63 10.55 4.38 12.84
N ARG A 64 11.52 5.21 12.48
CA ARG A 64 11.31 6.65 12.24
C ARG A 64 10.80 6.96 10.83
N THR A 65 11.10 6.09 9.88
CA THR A 65 10.79 6.26 8.47
C THR A 65 9.94 5.10 7.94
N VAL A 66 9.32 5.28 6.76
CA VAL A 66 8.58 4.18 6.11
C VAL A 66 9.53 3.10 5.60
N THR A 67 10.76 3.45 5.23
CA THR A 67 11.81 2.47 4.93
C THR A 67 12.13 1.59 6.14
N ASP A 68 12.11 2.12 7.37
CA ASP A 68 12.24 1.30 8.57
C ASP A 68 11.06 0.30 8.73
N LEU A 69 9.84 0.70 8.35
CA LEU A 69 8.71 -0.24 8.29
C LEU A 69 8.93 -1.32 7.24
N SER A 70 9.45 -0.96 6.07
CA SER A 70 9.80 -1.88 4.99
C SER A 70 10.84 -2.91 5.45
N LEU A 71 11.85 -2.49 6.23
CA LEU A 71 12.84 -3.38 6.84
C LEU A 71 12.24 -4.37 7.86
N LEU A 72 11.14 -3.98 8.53
CA LEU A 72 10.36 -4.88 9.38
C LEU A 72 9.42 -5.80 8.57
N GLY A 73 9.37 -5.67 7.25
CA GLY A 73 8.57 -6.49 6.34
C GLY A 73 7.19 -5.92 5.99
N PHE A 74 6.84 -4.71 6.45
CA PHE A 74 5.60 -4.06 6.02
C PHE A 74 5.68 -3.69 4.54
N ASN A 75 4.53 -3.70 3.87
CA ASN A 75 4.39 -3.42 2.43
C ASN A 75 2.95 -2.97 2.12
N ALA A 76 2.64 -2.74 0.84
CA ALA A 76 1.34 -2.30 0.35
C ALA A 76 0.14 -3.08 0.91
N MET A 77 0.25 -4.41 1.05
CA MET A 77 -0.83 -5.27 1.56
C MET A 77 -1.26 -4.89 2.98
N HIS A 78 -0.34 -4.34 3.78
CA HIS A 78 -0.62 -3.96 5.16
C HIS A 78 -1.44 -2.66 5.24
N LEU A 79 -1.46 -1.86 4.17
CA LEU A 79 -2.31 -0.66 4.08
C LEU A 79 -3.78 -1.00 3.79
N LEU A 80 -4.10 -2.24 3.43
CA LEU A 80 -5.48 -2.70 3.24
C LEU A 80 -6.26 -2.78 4.56
N ASP A 81 -5.56 -2.80 5.69
CA ASP A 81 -6.18 -2.65 7.01
C ASP A 81 -6.39 -1.16 7.29
N GLU A 82 -7.64 -0.78 7.43
CA GLU A 82 -8.05 0.61 7.56
C GLU A 82 -7.50 1.29 8.81
N GLU A 83 -7.54 0.62 9.97
CA GLU A 83 -7.07 1.16 11.25
C GLU A 83 -5.54 1.33 11.19
N TRP A 84 -4.84 0.33 10.65
CA TRP A 84 -3.41 0.40 10.42
C TRP A 84 -3.01 1.52 9.45
N CYS A 85 -3.74 1.67 8.35
CA CYS A 85 -3.48 2.68 7.34
C CYS A 85 -3.63 4.10 7.90
N GLU A 86 -4.70 4.36 8.69
CA GLU A 86 -4.93 5.66 9.32
C GLU A 86 -3.83 6.02 10.33
N ASP A 87 -3.44 5.06 11.17
CA ASP A 87 -2.34 5.27 12.11
C ASP A 87 -1.00 5.45 11.38
N ALA A 88 -0.77 4.72 10.29
CA ALA A 88 0.44 4.86 9.49
C ALA A 88 0.50 6.24 8.81
N ILE A 89 -0.62 6.74 8.28
CA ILE A 89 -0.71 8.10 7.73
C ILE A 89 -0.44 9.13 8.83
N SER A 90 -1.01 8.94 10.02
CA SER A 90 -0.79 9.82 11.17
C SER A 90 0.66 9.81 11.64
N ALA A 91 1.32 8.66 11.57
CA ALA A 91 2.70 8.48 11.99
C ALA A 91 3.70 9.01 10.96
N TYR A 92 3.56 8.69 9.67
CA TYR A 92 4.59 8.93 8.66
C TYR A 92 4.19 9.90 7.54
N GLY A 93 2.89 10.17 7.41
CA GLY A 93 2.32 10.95 6.31
C GLY A 93 2.06 10.10 5.07
N ALA A 94 0.95 10.40 4.38
CA ALA A 94 0.58 9.70 3.15
C ALA A 94 1.67 9.76 2.06
N PRO A 95 2.35 10.90 1.78
CA PRO A 95 3.37 10.94 0.72
C PRO A 95 4.52 9.95 0.94
N ALA A 96 5.03 9.83 2.17
CA ALA A 96 6.11 8.91 2.48
C ALA A 96 5.69 7.44 2.36
N LEU A 97 4.41 7.13 2.67
CA LEU A 97 3.85 5.80 2.47
C LEU A 97 3.73 5.45 0.99
N LEU A 98 3.34 6.42 0.16
CA LEU A 98 3.23 6.23 -1.29
C LEU A 98 4.60 5.99 -1.92
N ASP A 99 5.60 6.79 -1.56
CA ASP A 99 6.95 6.67 -2.12
C ASP A 99 7.56 5.28 -1.87
N GLU A 100 7.30 4.68 -0.70
CA GLU A 100 7.85 3.37 -0.34
C GLU A 100 6.93 2.20 -0.79
N PHE A 101 5.63 2.29 -0.54
CA PHE A 101 4.68 1.17 -0.70
C PHE A 101 3.84 1.23 -1.97
N LEU A 102 4.03 2.22 -2.84
CA LEU A 102 3.39 2.29 -4.16
C LEU A 102 4.47 2.53 -5.24
N SER A 103 5.39 1.57 -5.36
CA SER A 103 6.55 1.67 -6.27
C SER A 103 6.48 0.72 -7.45
N THR A 104 5.68 -0.34 -7.37
CA THR A 104 5.54 -1.36 -8.42
C THR A 104 4.11 -1.47 -8.94
N SER A 105 3.95 -2.09 -10.11
CA SER A 105 2.65 -2.46 -10.66
C SER A 105 1.87 -3.41 -9.75
N ASN A 106 2.56 -4.31 -9.03
CA ASN A 106 1.92 -5.20 -8.08
C ASN A 106 1.31 -4.43 -6.90
N ASP A 107 2.00 -3.41 -6.40
CA ASP A 107 1.45 -2.55 -5.33
C ASP A 107 0.21 -1.81 -5.81
N ALA A 108 0.23 -1.33 -7.06
CA ALA A 108 -0.92 -0.68 -7.66
C ALA A 108 -2.13 -1.63 -7.77
N VAL A 109 -1.89 -2.89 -8.17
CA VAL A 109 -2.94 -3.94 -8.22
C VAL A 109 -3.46 -4.25 -6.81
N VAL A 110 -2.57 -4.39 -5.83
CA VAL A 110 -2.93 -4.68 -4.44
C VAL A 110 -3.84 -3.62 -3.85
N LEU A 111 -3.52 -2.34 -4.08
CA LEU A 111 -4.29 -1.23 -3.53
C LEU A 111 -5.56 -0.91 -4.34
N ALA A 112 -5.63 -1.28 -5.61
CA ALA A 112 -6.75 -0.94 -6.50
C ALA A 112 -8.10 -1.33 -5.90
N GLY A 113 -9.04 -0.37 -5.88
CA GLY A 113 -10.39 -0.58 -5.36
C GLY A 113 -10.50 -0.71 -3.83
N SER A 114 -9.41 -0.59 -3.08
CA SER A 114 -9.43 -0.56 -1.62
C SER A 114 -9.69 0.85 -1.07
N GLU A 115 -10.17 0.94 0.18
CA GLU A 115 -10.34 2.24 0.86
C GLU A 115 -9.02 2.97 1.10
N ALA A 116 -7.90 2.25 1.11
CA ALA A 116 -6.56 2.84 1.24
C ALA A 116 -6.26 3.83 0.12
N VAL A 117 -6.81 3.61 -1.09
CA VAL A 117 -6.66 4.52 -2.24
C VAL A 117 -7.19 5.91 -1.89
N ASP A 118 -8.40 5.98 -1.32
CA ASP A 118 -9.01 7.25 -0.96
C ASP A 118 -8.31 7.91 0.23
N LYS A 119 -7.94 7.12 1.27
CA LYS A 119 -7.25 7.63 2.47
C LYS A 119 -5.85 8.17 2.16
N LEU A 120 -5.14 7.56 1.21
CA LEU A 120 -3.81 7.99 0.77
C LEU A 120 -3.87 9.08 -0.32
N GLY A 121 -5.07 9.40 -0.84
CA GLY A 121 -5.23 10.39 -1.91
C GLY A 121 -4.72 9.92 -3.27
N ILE A 122 -4.69 8.60 -3.50
CA ILE A 122 -4.30 7.99 -4.76
C ILE A 122 -5.45 8.15 -5.76
N ASN A 123 -5.12 8.45 -7.01
CA ASN A 123 -6.09 8.42 -8.11
C ASN A 123 -5.77 7.28 -9.09
N LEU A 124 -6.78 6.91 -9.90
CA LEU A 124 -6.63 5.84 -10.91
C LEU A 124 -5.49 6.11 -11.90
N GLY A 125 -5.24 7.37 -12.25
CA GLY A 125 -4.14 7.73 -13.16
C GLY A 125 -2.77 7.35 -12.59
N LEU A 126 -2.55 7.55 -11.29
CA LEU A 126 -1.31 7.19 -10.60
C LEU A 126 -1.10 5.66 -10.58
N LEU A 127 -2.16 4.90 -10.28
CA LEU A 127 -2.11 3.44 -10.31
C LEU A 127 -1.75 2.91 -11.71
N LEU A 128 -2.33 3.50 -12.75
CA LEU A 128 -2.08 3.11 -14.14
C LEU A 128 -0.70 3.53 -14.62
N LEU A 129 -0.17 4.66 -14.14
CA LEU A 129 1.19 5.09 -14.44
C LEU A 129 2.23 4.03 -14.00
N LEU A 130 2.02 3.41 -12.84
CA LEU A 130 2.86 2.31 -12.33
C LEU A 130 2.69 1.00 -13.09
N CYS A 131 1.58 0.85 -13.82
CA CYS A 131 1.34 -0.29 -14.71
C CYS A 131 1.91 -0.07 -16.13
N GLY A 132 2.78 0.91 -16.33
CA GLY A 132 3.44 1.15 -17.61
C GLY A 132 4.10 -0.11 -18.19
N ASN A 133 3.84 -0.38 -19.47
CA ASN A 133 4.24 -1.59 -20.19
C ASN A 133 3.76 -2.92 -19.58
N GLN A 134 2.78 -2.90 -18.69
CA GLN A 134 2.24 -4.07 -18.01
C GLN A 134 0.72 -4.15 -18.18
N PRO A 135 0.23 -4.59 -19.36
CA PRO A 135 -1.20 -4.59 -19.66
C PRO A 135 -1.99 -5.52 -18.75
N GLY A 136 -1.38 -6.61 -18.26
CA GLY A 136 -2.00 -7.50 -17.29
C GLY A 136 -2.34 -6.78 -15.98
N ALA A 137 -1.38 -6.10 -15.37
CA ALA A 137 -1.58 -5.35 -14.14
C ALA A 137 -2.58 -4.19 -14.34
N ALA A 138 -2.45 -3.43 -15.43
CA ALA A 138 -3.36 -2.33 -15.75
C ALA A 138 -4.82 -2.79 -15.91
N ARG A 139 -5.02 -3.97 -16.51
CA ARG A 139 -6.35 -4.59 -16.63
C ARG A 139 -6.92 -4.99 -15.27
N GLU A 140 -6.12 -5.59 -14.40
CA GLU A 140 -6.57 -5.92 -13.03
C GLU A 140 -6.94 -4.66 -12.26
N VAL A 141 -6.10 -3.62 -12.30
CA VAL A 141 -6.40 -2.31 -11.70
C VAL A 141 -7.73 -1.78 -12.24
N LEU A 142 -7.90 -1.70 -13.56
CA LEU A 142 -9.14 -1.21 -14.18
C LEU A 142 -10.37 -2.07 -13.88
N ALA A 143 -10.23 -3.37 -13.61
CA ALA A 143 -11.35 -4.25 -13.29
C ALA A 143 -12.09 -3.81 -12.01
N HIS A 144 -11.40 -3.11 -11.10
CA HIS A 144 -11.99 -2.52 -9.91
C HIS A 144 -12.75 -1.21 -10.16
N TYR A 145 -12.62 -0.62 -11.35
CA TYR A 145 -13.23 0.67 -11.69
C TYR A 145 -14.20 0.53 -12.86
N GLN A 146 -15.41 1.06 -12.69
CA GLN A 146 -16.41 1.01 -13.76
C GLN A 146 -16.06 1.94 -14.94
N HIS A 147 -15.20 2.93 -14.72
CA HIS A 147 -14.95 4.05 -15.65
C HIS A 147 -13.47 4.47 -15.58
N ALA A 148 -12.90 4.91 -16.69
CA ALA A 148 -11.53 5.43 -16.75
C ALA A 148 -11.49 6.97 -16.64
N ARG A 149 -12.33 7.54 -15.79
CA ARG A 149 -12.51 9.01 -15.72
C ARG A 149 -11.25 9.71 -15.26
N ARG A 150 -10.94 10.84 -15.88
CA ARG A 150 -9.80 11.71 -15.52
C ARG A 150 -8.43 11.03 -15.64
N VAL A 151 -8.37 9.90 -16.36
CA VAL A 151 -7.11 9.27 -16.75
C VAL A 151 -6.72 9.82 -18.11
N PRO A 152 -5.49 10.35 -18.28
CA PRO A 152 -4.99 10.74 -19.59
C PRO A 152 -4.99 9.55 -20.55
N PRO A 153 -5.45 9.72 -21.81
CA PRO A 153 -5.40 8.66 -22.81
C PRO A 153 -3.99 8.10 -23.02
N GLU A 154 -2.97 8.94 -22.90
CA GLU A 154 -1.56 8.56 -23.02
C GLU A 154 -1.14 7.58 -21.94
N THR A 155 -1.51 7.83 -20.67
CA THR A 155 -1.23 6.90 -19.57
C THR A 155 -1.82 5.52 -19.85
N LEU A 156 -3.05 5.44 -20.38
CA LEU A 156 -3.65 4.17 -20.77
C LEU A 156 -2.92 3.51 -21.95
N LEU A 157 -2.47 4.27 -22.94
CA LEU A 157 -1.66 3.72 -24.04
C LEU A 157 -0.33 3.18 -23.55
N GLU A 158 0.32 3.86 -22.60
CA GLU A 158 1.60 3.48 -22.01
C GLU A 158 1.52 2.18 -21.20
N THR A 159 0.35 1.83 -20.66
CA THR A 159 0.15 0.50 -20.04
C THR A 159 0.24 -0.65 -21.04
N GLY A 160 0.08 -0.37 -22.34
CA GLY A 160 0.04 -1.37 -23.40
C GLY A 160 -1.34 -2.00 -23.63
N LEU A 161 -2.38 -1.56 -22.93
CA LEU A 161 -3.77 -2.01 -23.13
C LEU A 161 -4.25 -1.71 -24.56
N ARG A 162 -4.98 -2.65 -25.16
CA ARG A 162 -5.59 -2.51 -26.48
C ARG A 162 -7.11 -2.62 -26.41
N ALA A 163 -7.77 -2.34 -27.53
CA ALA A 163 -9.23 -2.38 -27.67
C ALA A 163 -9.86 -3.69 -27.18
N PRO A 164 -9.30 -4.89 -27.41
CA PRO A 164 -9.85 -6.13 -26.84
C PRO A 164 -9.83 -6.16 -25.31
N ASP A 165 -8.75 -5.70 -24.68
CA ASP A 165 -8.61 -5.66 -23.23
C ASP A 165 -9.61 -4.69 -22.60
N LEU A 166 -9.73 -3.50 -23.19
CA LEU A 166 -10.68 -2.47 -22.76
C LEU A 166 -12.13 -2.91 -22.98
N ALA A 167 -12.43 -3.57 -24.10
CA ALA A 167 -13.76 -4.12 -24.38
C ALA A 167 -14.17 -5.20 -23.37
N ALA A 168 -13.24 -6.06 -22.95
CA ALA A 168 -13.49 -7.07 -21.92
C ALA A 168 -13.86 -6.45 -20.56
N LEU A 169 -13.37 -5.24 -20.29
CA LEU A 169 -13.70 -4.44 -19.10
C LEU A 169 -14.97 -3.58 -19.27
N GLY A 170 -15.67 -3.70 -20.41
CA GLY A 170 -16.85 -2.89 -20.71
C GLY A 170 -16.54 -1.45 -21.17
N LEU A 171 -15.27 -1.11 -21.41
CA LEU A 171 -14.83 0.20 -21.88
C LEU A 171 -14.86 0.26 -23.41
N SER A 172 -16.03 0.59 -23.95
CA SER A 172 -16.21 0.81 -25.39
C SER A 172 -15.48 2.07 -25.90
N LYS A 173 -15.25 2.17 -27.22
CA LYS A 173 -14.69 3.37 -27.88
C LYS A 173 -15.38 4.67 -27.44
N ALA A 174 -16.71 4.67 -27.43
CA ALA A 174 -17.51 5.83 -27.04
C ALA A 174 -17.32 6.18 -25.56
N ARG A 175 -17.26 5.16 -24.70
CA ARG A 175 -17.05 5.37 -23.26
C ARG A 175 -15.65 5.87 -22.95
N LEU A 176 -14.64 5.28 -23.57
CA LEU A 176 -13.26 5.70 -23.41
C LEU A 176 -13.06 7.16 -23.84
N ARG A 177 -13.64 7.55 -24.98
CA ARG A 177 -13.66 8.96 -25.42
C ARG A 177 -14.32 9.88 -24.39
N GLN A 178 -15.45 9.47 -23.82
CA GLN A 178 -16.15 10.26 -22.83
C GLN A 178 -15.35 10.42 -21.53
N ASP A 179 -14.72 9.33 -21.06
CA ASP A 179 -14.04 9.30 -19.76
C ASP A 179 -12.65 9.96 -19.78
N THR A 180 -11.94 9.86 -20.91
CA THR A 180 -10.53 10.28 -21.06
C THR A 180 -10.32 11.45 -22.02
N LEU A 181 -11.37 11.84 -22.77
CA LEU A 181 -11.29 12.84 -23.85
C LEU A 181 -10.31 12.47 -24.98
N ALA A 182 -10.08 11.16 -25.20
CA ALA A 182 -9.20 10.66 -26.26
C ALA A 182 -9.61 11.15 -27.66
N THR A 183 -8.62 11.61 -28.42
CA THR A 183 -8.75 11.99 -29.83
C THR A 183 -8.95 10.77 -30.74
N ASP A 184 -9.42 10.98 -31.98
CA ASP A 184 -9.55 9.88 -32.96
C ASP A 184 -8.22 9.18 -33.24
N ALA A 185 -7.11 9.93 -33.27
CA ALA A 185 -5.78 9.38 -33.44
C ALA A 185 -5.41 8.44 -32.29
N GLN A 186 -5.62 8.87 -31.04
CA GLN A 186 -5.36 8.05 -29.85
C GLN A 186 -6.26 6.81 -29.80
N LEU A 187 -7.54 6.94 -30.16
CA LEU A 187 -8.46 5.80 -30.24
C LEU A 187 -8.04 4.78 -31.29
N SER A 188 -7.48 5.25 -32.41
CA SER A 188 -6.89 4.38 -33.43
C SER A 188 -5.66 3.64 -32.90
N LEU A 189 -4.84 4.26 -32.04
CA LEU A 189 -3.70 3.60 -31.39
C LEU A 189 -4.14 2.50 -30.41
N PHE A 190 -5.29 2.64 -29.77
CA PHE A 190 -5.88 1.54 -28.98
C PHE A 190 -6.38 0.39 -29.87
N GLY A 191 -6.63 0.63 -31.17
CA GLY A 191 -7.16 -0.37 -32.11
C GLY A 191 -8.69 -0.34 -32.26
N PHE A 192 -9.33 0.81 -32.00
CA PHE A 192 -10.77 1.03 -32.15
C PHE A 192 -11.18 1.69 -33.48
#